data_AF-A0A5C8IQZ2-F1
#
_entry.id   AF-A0A5C8IQZ2-F1
#
_cell.length_a   1.000
_cell.length_b   1.000
_cell.length_c   1.000
_cell.angle_alpha   90.00
_cell.angle_beta   90.00
_cell.angle_gamma   90.00
#
_symmetry.space_group_name_H-M   'P 1'
#
loop_
_entity.id
_entity.type
_entity.pdbx_description
1 polymer ?
#
loop_
_entity_poly.entity_id
_entity_poly.type
_entity_poly.pdbx_seq_one_letter_code
_entity_poly.pdbx_strand_id
1 'polypeptide(L)'
;MAFDKLNPNQRSRFHAMFERWLCNATDQEYQEFANLRELIAPGQVCSVVRIALTCVSDPVMINRLPASLREALLAENWPVGYAAA
;
A
#
# COMPACT_ATOMS: atom_id res chain seq x y z
N MET A 1 -9.35 -2.18 14.99
CA MET A 1 -8.54 -2.13 13.75
C MET A 1 -9.44 -1.66 12.62
N ALA A 2 -9.04 -0.61 11.89
CA ALA A 2 -9.91 0.15 10.98
C ALA A 2 -9.88 -0.32 9.51
N PHE A 3 -9.43 -1.55 9.24
CA PHE A 3 -9.28 -2.07 7.88
C PHE A 3 -10.63 -2.35 7.18
N ASP A 4 -11.72 -2.49 7.95
CA ASP A 4 -13.09 -2.70 7.45
C ASP A 4 -13.81 -1.40 7.03
N LYS A 5 -13.14 -0.24 7.11
CA LYS A 5 -13.77 1.06 6.81
C LYS A 5 -13.74 1.46 5.34
N LEU A 6 -13.00 0.75 4.48
CA LEU A 6 -12.97 1.07 3.06
C LEU A 6 -14.22 0.55 2.37
N ASN A 7 -14.96 1.45 1.73
CA ASN A 7 -16.10 1.06 0.91
C ASN A 7 -15.63 0.32 -0.37
N PRO A 8 -16.51 -0.42 -1.05
CA PRO A 8 -16.14 -1.17 -2.25
C PRO A 8 -15.45 -0.31 -3.33
N ASN A 9 -15.90 0.93 -3.54
CA ASN A 9 -15.31 1.83 -4.53
C ASN A 9 -13.87 2.23 -4.17
N GLN A 10 -13.58 2.50 -2.90
CA GLN A 10 -12.23 2.79 -2.43
C GLN A 10 -11.32 1.58 -2.62
N ARG A 11 -11.80 0.37 -2.29
CA ARG A 11 -11.06 -0.87 -2.50
C ARG A 11 -10.76 -1.11 -3.98
N SER A 12 -11.75 -0.95 -4.85
CA SER A 12 -11.58 -1.09 -6.30
C SER A 12 -10.60 -0.08 -6.87
N ARG A 13 -10.66 1.19 -6.45
CA ARG A 13 -9.71 2.23 -6.87
C ARG A 13 -8.28 1.91 -6.44
N PHE A 14 -8.10 1.46 -5.19
CA PHE A 14 -6.79 1.03 -4.71
C PHE A 14 -6.26 -0.15 -5.53
N HIS A 15 -7.08 -1.18 -5.76
CA HIS A 15 -6.65 -2.34 -6.54
C HIS A 15 -6.27 -1.96 -7.96
N ALA A 16 -7.03 -1.08 -8.63
CA ALA A 16 -6.68 -0.58 -9.95
C ALA A 16 -5.35 0.21 -9.96
N MET A 17 -5.11 1.06 -8.96
CA MET A 17 -3.82 1.75 -8.82
C MET A 17 -2.68 0.76 -8.57
N PHE A 18 -2.86 -0.18 -7.63
CA PHE A 18 -1.83 -1.15 -7.27
C PHE A 18 -1.49 -2.09 -8.43
N GLU A 19 -2.50 -2.52 -9.19
CA GLU A 19 -2.30 -3.30 -10.42
C GLU A 19 -1.48 -2.53 -11.45
N ARG A 20 -1.82 -1.25 -11.70
CA ARG A 20 -1.02 -0.40 -12.60
C ARG A 20 0.42 -0.25 -12.12
N TRP A 21 0.63 -0.05 -10.82
CA TRP A 21 1.97 -0.01 -10.27
C TRP A 21 2.69 -1.35 -10.50
N LEU A 22 2.05 -2.47 -10.16
CA LEU A 22 2.64 -3.80 -10.28
C LEU A 22 3.05 -4.15 -11.71
N CYS A 23 2.28 -3.73 -12.71
CA CYS A 23 2.61 -3.92 -14.12
C CYS A 23 3.82 -3.08 -14.60
N ASN A 24 4.14 -1.99 -13.91
CA ASN A 24 5.25 -1.09 -14.26
C ASN A 24 6.44 -1.21 -13.29
N ALA A 25 6.28 -1.93 -12.19
CA ALA A 25 7.31 -2.09 -11.17
C ALA A 25 8.47 -2.91 -11.73
N THR A 26 9.68 -2.48 -11.39
CA THR A 26 10.88 -3.28 -11.63
C THR A 26 10.90 -4.50 -10.69
N ASP A 27 11.68 -5.52 -11.05
CA ASP A 27 11.89 -6.69 -10.18
C ASP A 27 12.41 -6.28 -8.80
N GLN A 28 13.24 -5.23 -8.74
CA GLN A 28 13.75 -4.68 -7.49
C GLN A 28 12.63 -4.11 -6.63
N GLU A 29 11.77 -3.26 -7.18
CA GLU A 29 10.65 -2.65 -6.45
C GLU A 29 9.64 -3.70 -6.00
N TYR A 30 9.41 -4.72 -6.82
CA TYR A 30 8.61 -5.88 -6.42
C TYR A 30 9.23 -6.60 -5.22
N GLN A 31 10.54 -6.84 -5.24
CA GLN A 31 11.24 -7.51 -4.15
C GLN A 31 11.23 -6.67 -2.86
N GLU A 32 11.41 -5.36 -2.96
CA GLU A 32 11.27 -4.42 -1.83
C GLU A 32 9.88 -4.52 -1.20
N PHE A 33 8.83 -4.52 -2.03
CA PHE A 33 7.46 -4.71 -1.57
C PHE A 33 7.22 -6.10 -0.95
N ALA A 34 7.76 -7.17 -1.55
CA ALA A 34 7.63 -8.53 -1.04
C ALA A 34 8.30 -8.70 0.34
N ASN A 35 9.48 -8.09 0.52
CA ASN A 35 10.19 -8.07 1.80
C ASN A 35 9.39 -7.30 2.86
N LEU A 36 8.81 -6.15 2.49
CA LEU A 36 7.97 -5.35 3.37
C LEU A 36 6.69 -6.12 3.78
N ARG A 37 6.06 -6.83 2.85
CA ARG A 37 4.92 -7.72 3.14
C ARG A 37 5.29 -8.75 4.19
N GLU A 38 6.44 -9.41 4.04
CA GLU A 38 6.90 -10.44 4.98
C GLU A 38 7.19 -9.84 6.37
N LEU A 39 7.69 -8.60 6.45
CA LEU A 39 7.90 -7.90 7.71
C LEU A 39 6.59 -7.54 8.42
N ILE A 40 5.57 -7.11 7.66
CA ILE A 40 4.26 -6.69 8.21
C ILE A 40 3.40 -7.89 8.59
N ALA A 41 3.46 -8.98 7.82
CA ALA A 41 2.62 -10.15 8.00
C ALA A 41 3.39 -11.45 7.71
N PRO A 42 4.34 -11.83 8.58
CA PRO A 42 5.21 -12.98 8.35
C PRO A 42 4.41 -14.28 8.19
N GLY A 43 4.67 -15.01 7.10
CA GLY A 43 3.98 -16.28 6.79
C GLY A 43 2.47 -16.16 6.56
N GLN A 44 1.91 -14.95 6.48
CA GLN A 44 0.48 -14.74 6.29
C GLN A 44 0.13 -14.33 4.87
N VAL A 45 -0.97 -14.88 4.36
CA VAL A 45 -1.67 -14.31 3.20
C VAL A 45 -2.43 -13.09 3.70
N CYS A 46 -1.93 -11.90 3.41
CA CYS A 46 -2.57 -10.64 3.80
C CYS A 46 -3.04 -9.87 2.56
N SER A 47 -4.15 -9.13 2.71
CA SER A 47 -4.61 -8.22 1.65
C SER A 47 -3.59 -7.11 1.46
N VAL A 48 -3.25 -6.80 0.21
CA VAL A 48 -2.40 -5.66 -0.15
C VAL A 48 -2.96 -4.32 0.37
N VAL A 49 -4.28 -4.22 0.50
CA VAL A 49 -4.96 -3.08 1.13
C VAL A 49 -4.53 -2.93 2.60
N ARG A 50 -4.40 -4.05 3.33
CA ARG A 50 -3.96 -4.04 4.74
C ARG A 50 -2.50 -3.63 4.86
N ILE A 51 -1.64 -4.06 3.93
CA ILE A 51 -0.23 -3.64 3.87
C ILE A 51 -0.16 -2.13 3.67
N ALA A 52 -0.84 -1.61 2.65
CA ALA A 52 -0.85 -0.18 2.35
C ALA A 52 -1.41 0.65 3.52
N LEU A 53 -2.52 0.22 4.13
CA LEU A 53 -3.08 0.89 5.32
C LEU A 53 -2.15 0.84 6.53
N THR A 54 -1.39 -0.26 6.71
CA THR A 54 -0.39 -0.34 7.77
C THR A 54 0.76 0.63 7.50
N CYS A 55 1.23 0.70 6.24
CA CYS A 55 2.32 1.57 5.84
C CYS A 55 1.94 3.04 5.96
N VAL A 56 0.76 3.44 5.48
CA VAL A 56 0.35 4.85 5.57
C VAL A 56 0.18 5.28 7.02
N SER A 57 -0.37 4.41 7.89
CA SER A 57 -0.64 4.70 9.31
C SER A 57 0.61 4.88 10.18
N ASP A 58 1.80 4.57 9.66
CA ASP A 58 3.08 4.66 10.37
C ASP A 58 4.10 5.41 9.51
N PRO A 59 4.55 6.61 9.93
CA PRO A 59 5.54 7.41 9.20
C PRO A 59 6.87 6.71 8.91
N VAL A 60 7.24 5.69 9.70
CA VAL A 60 8.44 4.89 9.44
C VAL A 60 8.16 3.88 8.32
N MET A 61 6.97 3.27 8.32
CA MET A 61 6.61 2.24 7.36
C MET A 61 6.30 2.81 5.97
N ILE A 62 5.71 4.01 5.87
CA ILE A 62 5.47 4.64 4.56
C ILE A 62 6.77 4.89 3.80
N ASN A 63 7.87 5.14 4.51
CA ASN A 63 9.20 5.32 3.93
C ASN A 63 9.85 4.00 3.48
N ARG A 64 9.32 2.85 3.92
CA ARG A 64 9.78 1.52 3.49
C ARG A 64 9.08 1.00 2.24
N LEU A 65 8.02 1.68 1.78
CA LEU A 65 7.41 1.37 0.49
C LEU A 65 8.38 1.72 -0.64
N PRO A 66 8.35 0.97 -1.76
CA PRO A 66 9.02 1.38 -2.99
C PRO A 66 8.62 2.81 -3.35
N ALA A 67 9.58 3.62 -3.78
CA ALA A 67 9.36 5.06 -3.99
C ALA A 67 8.20 5.33 -4.96
N SER A 68 8.16 4.60 -6.08
CA SER A 68 7.10 4.70 -7.08
C SER A 68 5.71 4.30 -6.54
N LEU A 69 5.64 3.30 -5.66
CA LEU A 69 4.38 2.91 -5.01
C LEU A 69 3.91 3.98 -4.04
N ARG A 70 4.83 4.55 -3.25
CA ARG A 70 4.52 5.68 -2.36
C ARG A 70 4.00 6.88 -3.14
N GLU A 71 4.64 7.22 -4.25
CA GLU A 71 4.20 8.30 -5.15
C GLU A 71 2.81 8.02 -5.73
N ALA A 72 2.54 6.79 -6.18
CA ALA A 72 1.23 6.38 -6.69
C ALA A 72 0.13 6.49 -5.62
N LEU A 73 0.43 6.13 -4.37
CA LEU A 73 -0.48 6.28 -3.23
C LEU A 73 -0.77 7.76 -2.95
N LEU A 74 0.25 8.62 -2.95
CA LEU A 74 0.10 10.06 -2.72
C LEU A 74 -0.70 10.73 -3.84
N ALA A 75 -0.44 10.38 -5.10
CA ALA A 75 -1.15 10.92 -6.26
C ALA A 75 -2.65 10.62 -6.24
N GLU A 76 -3.04 9.46 -5.70
CA GLU A 76 -4.45 9.05 -5.54
C GLU A 76 -5.08 9.56 -4.22
N ASN A 77 -4.33 10.34 -3.42
CA ASN A 77 -4.70 10.76 -2.08
C ASN A 77 -5.11 9.57 -1.18
N TRP A 78 -4.30 8.51 -1.19
CA TRP A 78 -4.62 7.26 -0.51
C TRP A 78 -4.04 7.15 0.91
N PRO A 79 -4.83 6.66 1.89
CA PRO A 79 -6.30 6.51 1.82
C PRO A 79 -6.98 7.88 1.84
N VAL A 80 -8.16 7.99 1.21
CA VAL A 80 -8.93 9.26 1.15
C VAL A 80 -9.17 9.76 2.58
N GLY A 81 -8.59 10.91 2.92
CA GLY A 81 -8.64 11.47 4.28
C GLY A 81 -7.44 11.17 5.17
N TYR A 82 -6.36 10.59 4.63
CA TYR A 82 -5.03 10.63 5.26
C TYR A 82 -4.45 12.04 5.09
N ALA A 83 -5.14 13.04 5.65
CA ALA A 83 -4.51 14.29 5.97
C ALA A 83 -3.39 13.94 6.95
N ALA A 84 -2.14 14.16 6.53
CA ALA A 84 -1.03 14.18 7.46
C ALA A 84 -1.39 15.18 8.56
N ALA A 85 -1.73 14.64 9.74
CA ALA A 85 -1.77 15.41 10.97
C ALA A 85 -0.36 15.39 11.57
#